data_AF-A0A1Y3TJD5-F1
#
_entry.id   AF-A0A1Y3TJD5-F1
#
_cell.length_a   1.000
_cell.length_b   1.000
_cell.length_c   1.000
_cell.angle_alpha   90.00
_cell.angle_beta   90.00
_cell.angle_gamma   90.00
#
_symmetry.space_group_name_H-M   'P 1'
#
loop_
_entity.id
_entity.type
_entity.pdbx_description
1 polymer ?
#
loop_
_entity_poly.entity_id
_entity_poly.type
_entity_poly.pdbx_seq_one_letter_code
_entity_poly.pdbx_strand_id
1 'polypeptide(L)'
;MIAMILPTCPTCQSIQMLQVEDEQDLIMILALFNSIPFDYFVRLKMPGIDLTQSVIRQIPVPDKVAYEKEVVCNNICASIKTHIFSCVYAILKREPTLNQLIQKIEKIIYPIDTAVTVDQLKQVLDRLFADAYNMDTATYRDILQTFPKY
;
A
#
# COMPACT_ATOMS: atom_id res chain seq x y z
N MET A 1 5.67 7.61 4.46
CA MET A 1 4.88 6.48 5.00
C MET A 1 3.83 7.06 5.92
N ILE A 2 2.56 6.73 5.69
CA ILE A 2 1.42 7.21 6.48
C ILE A 2 1.01 6.20 7.55
N ALA A 3 1.24 4.90 7.31
CA ALA A 3 0.75 3.82 8.18
C ALA A 3 1.81 2.78 8.49
N MET A 4 1.65 2.11 9.64
CA MET A 4 2.49 1.01 10.12
C MET A 4 1.61 -0.05 10.77
N ILE A 5 1.99 -1.33 10.65
CA ILE A 5 1.40 -2.42 11.44
C ILE A 5 2.17 -2.56 12.75
N LEU A 6 1.46 -2.58 13.86
CA LEU A 6 2.00 -2.89 15.18
C LEU A 6 1.57 -4.32 15.57
N PRO A 7 2.51 -5.24 15.85
CA PRO A 7 2.19 -6.62 16.22
C PRO A 7 1.67 -6.75 17.67
N THR A 8 1.76 -5.68 18.46
CA THR A 8 1.23 -5.60 19.81
C THR A 8 0.23 -4.45 19.89
N CYS A 9 -0.69 -4.50 20.85
CA CYS A 9 -1.61 -3.41 21.17
C CYS A 9 -1.06 -2.62 22.37
N PRO A 10 -0.10 -1.69 22.18
CA PRO A 10 0.34 -0.84 23.27
C PRO A 10 -0.81 0.03 23.75
N THR A 11 -0.70 0.53 24.98
CA THR A 11 -1.64 1.53 25.51
C THR A 11 -1.51 2.81 24.69
N CYS A 12 -2.41 3.01 23.72
CA CYS A 12 -2.45 4.18 22.86
C CYS A 12 -3.64 5.06 23.24
N GLN A 13 -3.39 6.31 23.62
CA GLN A 13 -4.46 7.31 23.84
C GLN A 13 -4.60 8.30 22.69
N SER A 14 -3.56 8.48 21.88
CA SER A 14 -3.46 9.56 20.88
C SER A 14 -3.21 9.07 19.45
N ILE A 15 -3.24 7.76 19.20
CA ILE A 15 -3.07 7.17 17.85
C ILE A 15 -4.37 6.47 17.46
N GLN A 16 -4.86 6.74 16.25
CA GLN A 16 -6.04 6.06 15.73
C GLN A 16 -5.65 4.67 15.24
N MET A 17 -6.32 3.65 15.80
CA MET A 17 -6.15 2.27 15.37
C MET A 17 -7.23 1.91 14.35
N LEU A 18 -6.81 1.34 13.23
CA LEU A 18 -7.70 0.68 12.29
C LEU A 18 -7.62 -0.83 12.53
N GLN A 19 -8.76 -1.46 12.75
CA GLN A 19 -8.86 -2.90 12.97
C GLN A 19 -9.70 -3.51 11.85
N VAL A 20 -9.23 -4.64 11.33
CA VAL A 20 -9.88 -5.44 10.30
C VAL A 20 -9.77 -6.90 10.71
N GLU A 21 -10.79 -7.68 10.35
CA GLU A 21 -10.87 -9.11 10.72
C GLU A 21 -9.98 -9.98 9.83
N ASP A 22 -9.86 -9.63 8.54
CA ASP A 22 -9.07 -10.38 7.57
C ASP A 22 -7.63 -9.84 7.47
N GLU A 23 -6.65 -10.74 7.59
CA GLU A 23 -5.24 -10.36 7.56
C GLU A 23 -4.76 -9.91 6.17
N GLN A 24 -5.37 -10.39 5.07
CA GLN A 24 -5.00 -9.93 3.73
C GLN A 24 -5.49 -8.50 3.49
N ASP A 25 -6.70 -8.19 3.95
CA ASP A 25 -7.23 -6.83 3.94
C ASP A 25 -6.33 -5.89 4.76
N LEU A 26 -5.82 -6.33 5.92
CA LEU A 26 -4.86 -5.55 6.71
C LEU A 26 -3.59 -5.23 5.91
N ILE A 27 -3.02 -6.24 5.24
CA ILE A 27 -1.80 -6.08 4.43
C ILE A 27 -2.08 -5.15 3.22
N MET A 28 -3.23 -5.30 2.57
CA MET A 28 -3.64 -4.47 1.44
C MET A 28 -3.82 -3.01 1.87
N ILE A 29 -4.47 -2.76 3.00
CA ILE A 29 -4.67 -1.42 3.55
C ILE A 29 -3.32 -0.79 3.93
N LEU A 30 -2.41 -1.54 4.55
CA LEU A 30 -1.06 -1.05 4.84
C LEU A 30 -0.35 -0.59 3.57
N ALA A 31 -0.46 -1.36 2.50
CA ALA A 31 0.15 -1.03 1.21
C ALA A 31 -0.49 0.22 0.60
N LEU A 32 -1.82 0.29 0.59
CA LEU A 32 -2.59 1.41 0.06
C LEU A 32 -2.24 2.70 0.79
N PHE A 33 -2.26 2.69 2.13
CA PHE A 33 -2.01 3.88 2.94
C PHE A 33 -0.59 4.40 2.77
N ASN A 34 0.37 3.53 2.42
CA ASN A 34 1.74 3.93 2.16
C ASN A 34 2.03 4.28 0.69
N SER A 35 1.00 4.31 -0.17
CA SER A 35 1.14 4.68 -1.57
C SER A 35 1.01 6.19 -1.80
N ILE A 36 1.75 6.72 -2.77
CA ILE A 36 1.70 8.12 -3.20
C ILE A 36 0.29 8.54 -3.68
N PRO A 37 -0.42 7.75 -4.53
CA PRO A 37 -1.77 8.11 -4.96
C PRO A 37 -2.73 8.31 -3.78
N PHE A 38 -2.64 7.46 -2.76
CA PHE A 38 -3.47 7.60 -1.56
C PHE A 38 -3.07 8.84 -0.74
N ASP A 39 -1.77 9.05 -0.48
CA ASP A 39 -1.27 10.23 0.24
C ASP A 39 -1.74 11.53 -0.45
N TYR A 40 -1.76 11.55 -1.78
CA TYR A 40 -2.25 12.69 -2.54
C TYR A 40 -3.72 12.99 -2.25
N PHE A 41 -4.60 11.98 -2.31
CA PHE A 41 -6.03 12.17 -1.99
C PHE A 41 -6.25 12.57 -0.54
N VAL A 42 -5.46 12.01 0.40
CA VAL A 42 -5.46 12.43 1.80
C VAL A 42 -5.17 13.93 1.90
N ARG A 43 -4.09 14.42 1.27
CA ARG A 43 -3.67 15.83 1.33
C ARG A 43 -4.69 16.79 0.74
N LEU A 44 -5.41 16.39 -0.30
CA LEU A 44 -6.51 17.20 -0.85
C LEU A 44 -7.69 17.36 0.12
N LYS A 45 -7.87 16.39 1.01
CA LYS A 45 -9.04 16.31 1.93
C LYS A 45 -8.71 16.69 3.36
N MET A 46 -7.45 16.83 3.74
CA MET A 46 -7.04 17.20 5.09
C MET A 46 -6.91 18.73 5.23
N PRO A 47 -7.84 19.40 5.94
CA PRO A 47 -7.70 20.80 6.30
C PRO A 47 -6.79 21.03 7.53
N GLY A 48 -6.27 19.97 8.16
CA GLY A 48 -5.53 20.03 9.43
C GLY A 48 -4.45 18.95 9.57
N ILE A 49 -3.89 18.80 10.77
CA ILE A 49 -2.73 17.95 11.06
C ILE A 49 -3.10 16.47 11.24
N ASP A 50 -4.33 16.18 11.70
CA ASP A 50 -4.74 14.83 12.09
C ASP A 50 -5.65 14.16 11.06
N LEU A 51 -5.26 12.95 10.64
CA LEU A 51 -6.06 12.08 9.81
C LEU A 51 -7.08 11.34 10.68
N THR A 52 -8.34 11.79 10.66
CA THR A 52 -9.42 11.16 11.44
C THR A 52 -10.12 10.03 10.68
N GLN A 53 -10.71 9.06 11.40
CA GLN A 53 -11.50 7.99 10.77
C GLN A 53 -12.62 8.52 9.86
N SER A 54 -13.23 9.65 10.19
CA SER A 54 -14.26 10.26 9.34
C SER A 54 -13.70 10.79 8.02
N VAL A 55 -12.47 11.33 8.03
CA VAL A 55 -11.77 11.74 6.81
C VAL A 55 -11.37 10.51 6.00
N ILE A 56 -10.76 9.49 6.61
CA ILE A 56 -10.34 8.26 5.92
C ILE A 56 -11.51 7.62 5.16
N ARG A 57 -12.69 7.54 5.78
CA ARG A 57 -13.89 6.96 5.15
C ARG A 57 -14.41 7.75 3.93
N GLN A 58 -13.97 9.00 3.76
CA GLN A 58 -14.33 9.85 2.61
C GLN A 58 -13.28 9.83 1.50
N ILE A 59 -12.10 9.23 1.75
CA ILE A 59 -11.05 9.15 0.74
C ILE A 59 -11.43 8.10 -0.29
N PRO A 60 -11.38 8.40 -1.59
CA PRO A 60 -11.63 7.41 -2.62
C PRO A 60 -10.58 6.30 -2.54
N VAL A 61 -11.02 5.06 -2.62
CA VAL A 61 -10.15 3.88 -2.73
C VAL A 61 -10.53 3.09 -3.98
N PRO A 62 -9.60 2.35 -4.61
CA PRO A 62 -9.90 1.56 -5.79
C PRO A 62 -10.93 0.46 -5.47
N ASP A 63 -11.83 0.19 -6.41
CA ASP A 63 -12.76 -0.93 -6.29
C ASP A 63 -12.02 -2.27 -6.25
N LYS A 64 -12.59 -3.25 -5.54
CA LYS A 64 -11.99 -4.59 -5.43
C LYS A 64 -11.67 -5.23 -6.79
N VAL A 65 -12.51 -4.98 -7.79
CA VAL A 65 -12.35 -5.49 -9.17
C VAL A 65 -11.10 -4.94 -9.84
N ALA A 66 -10.68 -3.71 -9.52
CA ALA A 66 -9.48 -3.11 -10.09
C ALA A 66 -8.22 -3.91 -9.73
N TYR A 67 -8.17 -4.49 -8.52
CA TYR A 67 -7.05 -5.29 -8.07
C TYR A 67 -6.94 -6.67 -8.74
N GLU A 68 -8.02 -7.16 -9.34
CA GLU A 68 -8.04 -8.45 -10.05
C GLU A 68 -7.57 -8.32 -11.51
N LYS A 69 -7.37 -7.10 -12.01
CA LYS A 69 -6.85 -6.86 -13.36
C LYS A 69 -5.44 -7.41 -13.50
N GLU A 70 -5.20 -8.16 -14.58
CA GLU A 70 -3.87 -8.64 -14.93
C GLU A 70 -3.02 -7.54 -15.54
N VAL A 71 -1.79 -7.42 -15.06
CA VAL A 71 -0.77 -6.51 -15.59
C VAL A 71 0.56 -7.23 -15.68
N VAL A 72 1.44 -6.73 -16.55
CA VAL A 72 2.81 -7.24 -16.63
C VAL A 72 3.72 -6.35 -15.79
N CYS A 73 4.27 -6.90 -14.71
CA CYS A 73 5.26 -6.23 -13.87
C CYS A 73 6.50 -7.12 -13.76
N ASN A 74 7.69 -6.58 -14.06
CA ASN A 74 8.96 -7.31 -14.02
C ASN A 74 8.93 -8.66 -14.79
N ASN A 75 8.37 -8.65 -16.00
CA ASN A 75 8.18 -9.83 -16.87
C ASN A 75 7.27 -10.93 -16.31
N ILE A 76 6.51 -10.63 -15.26
CA ILE A 76 5.51 -11.54 -14.68
C ILE A 76 4.13 -10.97 -14.97
N CYS A 77 3.26 -11.78 -15.56
CA CYS A 77 1.86 -11.46 -15.75
C CYS A 77 1.06 -12.03 -14.57
N ALA A 78 0.52 -11.15 -13.73
CA ALA A 78 -0.33 -11.53 -12.61
C ALA A 78 -1.33 -10.41 -12.31
N SER A 79 -2.26 -10.66 -11.39
CA SER A 79 -3.18 -9.61 -10.94
C SER A 79 -2.42 -8.51 -10.16
N ILE A 80 -2.93 -7.28 -10.22
CA ILE A 80 -2.41 -6.16 -9.43
C ILE A 80 -2.32 -6.55 -7.94
N LYS A 81 -3.32 -7.27 -7.42
CA LYS A 81 -3.33 -7.81 -6.06
C LYS A 81 -2.10 -8.67 -5.75
N THR A 82 -1.80 -9.64 -6.62
CA THR A 82 -0.64 -10.53 -6.45
C THR A 82 0.68 -9.75 -6.53
N HIS A 83 0.79 -8.78 -7.43
CA HIS A 83 1.96 -7.91 -7.50
C HIS A 83 2.15 -7.10 -6.21
N ILE A 84 1.09 -6.48 -5.70
CA ILE A 84 1.12 -5.71 -4.44
C ILE A 84 1.58 -6.61 -3.30
N PHE A 85 0.96 -7.78 -3.13
CA PHE A 85 1.34 -8.71 -2.05
C PHE A 85 2.78 -9.20 -2.19
N SER A 86 3.28 -9.44 -3.40
CA SER A 86 4.67 -9.86 -3.62
C SER A 86 5.64 -8.76 -3.17
N CYS A 87 5.34 -7.50 -3.50
CA CYS A 87 6.13 -6.34 -3.07
C CYS A 87 6.08 -6.15 -1.55
N VAL A 88 4.89 -6.16 -0.95
CA VAL A 88 4.72 -5.97 0.49
C VAL A 88 5.39 -7.10 1.27
N TYR A 89 5.26 -8.35 0.82
CA TYR A 89 5.96 -9.49 1.40
C TYR A 89 7.48 -9.27 1.38
N ALA A 90 8.04 -8.82 0.25
CA ALA A 90 9.48 -8.56 0.13
C ALA A 90 9.99 -7.43 1.04
N ILE A 91 9.12 -6.46 1.38
CA ILE A 91 9.40 -5.40 2.37
C ILE A 91 9.31 -5.98 3.80
N LEU A 92 8.18 -6.60 4.14
CA LEU A 92 7.86 -7.02 5.51
C LEU A 92 8.62 -8.26 5.99
N LYS A 93 9.09 -9.15 5.09
CA LYS A 93 9.91 -10.33 5.46
C LYS A 93 11.21 -9.99 6.19
N ARG A 94 11.61 -8.70 6.17
CA ARG A 94 12.78 -8.18 6.88
C ARG A 94 12.50 -7.99 8.37
N GLU A 95 11.24 -7.96 8.78
CA GLU A 95 10.78 -7.77 10.16
C GLU A 95 10.28 -9.09 10.75
N PRO A 96 11.07 -9.79 11.60
CA PRO A 96 10.73 -11.13 12.08
C PRO A 96 9.42 -11.19 12.88
N THR A 97 9.04 -10.09 13.52
CA THR A 97 7.80 -9.97 14.30
C THR A 97 6.54 -10.04 13.45
N LEU A 98 6.65 -9.79 12.13
CA LEU A 98 5.53 -9.85 11.19
C LEU A 98 5.46 -11.17 10.43
N ASN A 99 6.35 -12.13 10.71
CA ASN A 99 6.42 -13.42 9.99
C ASN A 99 5.08 -14.17 9.97
N GLN A 100 4.37 -14.22 11.11
CA GLN A 100 3.07 -14.89 11.19
C GLN A 100 2.01 -14.25 10.29
N LEU A 101 2.06 -12.92 10.15
CA LEU A 101 1.14 -12.17 9.30
C LEU A 101 1.44 -12.42 7.82
N ILE A 102 2.70 -12.33 7.41
CA ILE A 102 3.07 -12.46 6.00
C ILE A 102 2.96 -13.91 5.46
N GLN A 103 3.01 -14.92 6.33
CA GLN A 103 2.73 -16.32 5.95
C GLN A 103 1.32 -16.49 5.37
N LYS A 104 0.36 -15.61 5.72
CA LYS A 104 -1.02 -15.65 5.22
C LYS A 104 -1.12 -15.37 3.72
N ILE A 105 -0.12 -14.68 3.15
CA ILE A 105 -0.09 -14.31 1.73
C ILE A 105 0.98 -15.09 0.93
N GLU A 106 1.78 -15.94 1.57
CA GLU A 106 2.91 -16.63 0.93
C GLU A 106 2.51 -17.50 -0.27
N LYS A 107 1.28 -18.03 -0.28
CA LYS A 107 0.76 -18.89 -1.37
C LYS A 107 0.23 -18.13 -2.58
N ILE A 108 0.06 -16.80 -2.49
CA ILE A 108 -0.58 -15.96 -3.51
C ILE A 108 0.38 -14.91 -4.09
N ILE A 109 1.67 -15.08 -3.84
CA ILE A 109 2.76 -14.21 -4.30
C ILE A 109 3.74 -14.98 -5.17
N TYR A 110 4.58 -14.24 -5.88
CA TYR A 110 5.78 -14.76 -6.52
C TYR A 110 7.03 -14.19 -5.83
N PRO A 111 8.16 -14.91 -5.87
CA PRO A 111 9.39 -14.42 -5.26
C PRO A 111 9.94 -13.20 -6.02
N ILE A 112 10.33 -12.17 -5.27
CA ILE A 112 11.09 -11.02 -5.80
C ILE A 112 12.56 -11.19 -5.45
N ASP A 113 13.43 -10.88 -6.42
CA ASP A 113 14.88 -10.89 -6.26
C ASP A 113 15.33 -10.04 -5.06
N THR A 114 16.22 -10.61 -4.26
CA THR A 114 16.87 -9.96 -3.12
C THR A 114 17.68 -8.71 -3.49
N ALA A 115 18.10 -8.56 -4.74
CA ALA A 115 18.79 -7.39 -5.23
C ALA A 115 17.89 -6.15 -5.31
N VAL A 116 16.57 -6.32 -5.34
CA VAL A 116 15.61 -5.21 -5.42
C VAL A 116 15.57 -4.45 -4.09
N THR A 117 15.77 -3.13 -4.15
CA THR A 117 15.78 -2.27 -2.96
C THR A 117 14.36 -1.97 -2.47
N VAL A 118 14.24 -1.57 -1.20
CA VAL A 118 12.93 -1.19 -0.62
C VAL A 118 12.33 0.00 -1.37
N ASP A 119 13.15 0.95 -1.81
CA ASP A 119 12.65 2.14 -2.52
C ASP A 119 12.17 1.78 -3.93
N GLN A 120 12.84 0.84 -4.61
CA GLN A 120 12.33 0.29 -5.87
C GLN A 120 10.99 -0.43 -5.68
N LEU A 121 10.84 -1.20 -4.60
CA LEU A 121 9.56 -1.87 -4.27
C LEU A 121 8.45 -0.85 -4.00
N LYS A 122 8.75 0.25 -3.29
CA LYS A 122 7.78 1.33 -3.05
C LYS A 122 7.37 2.00 -4.36
N GLN A 123 8.31 2.31 -5.25
CA GLN A 123 7.99 2.88 -6.57
C GLN A 123 7.09 1.96 -7.41
N VAL A 124 7.33 0.64 -7.34
CA VAL A 124 6.46 -0.35 -7.98
C VAL A 124 5.07 -0.33 -7.36
N LEU A 125 4.98 -0.33 -6.03
CA LEU A 125 3.68 -0.22 -5.32
C LEU A 125 2.92 1.04 -5.71
N ASP A 126 3.58 2.20 -5.73
CA ASP A 126 2.95 3.47 -6.10
C ASP A 126 2.37 3.41 -7.51
N ARG A 127 3.09 2.80 -8.45
CA ARG A 127 2.62 2.58 -9.82
C ARG A 127 1.45 1.61 -9.89
N LEU A 128 1.50 0.49 -9.16
CA LEU A 128 0.41 -0.48 -9.10
C LEU A 128 -0.88 0.14 -8.54
N PHE A 129 -0.77 1.01 -7.53
CA PHE A 129 -1.91 1.75 -7.02
C PHE A 129 -2.40 2.81 -8.01
N ALA A 130 -1.51 3.52 -8.70
CA ALA A 130 -1.91 4.45 -9.76
C ALA A 130 -2.71 3.72 -10.85
N ASP A 131 -2.26 2.54 -11.26
CA ASP A 131 -2.97 1.68 -12.21
C ASP A 131 -4.33 1.22 -11.65
N ALA A 132 -4.40 0.87 -10.37
CA ALA A 132 -5.67 0.49 -9.70
C ALA A 132 -6.67 1.65 -9.62
N TYR A 133 -6.20 2.88 -9.45
CA TYR A 133 -7.01 4.10 -9.53
C TYR A 133 -7.38 4.50 -10.98
N ASN A 134 -6.91 3.73 -11.99
CA ASN A 134 -7.03 4.08 -13.41
C ASN A 134 -6.45 5.47 -13.75
N MET A 135 -5.39 5.86 -13.06
CA MET A 135 -4.69 7.11 -13.35
C MET A 135 -3.87 6.97 -14.63
N ASP A 136 -3.95 7.96 -15.51
CA ASP A 136 -3.04 8.02 -16.64
C ASP A 136 -1.63 8.46 -16.21
N THR A 137 -0.66 8.24 -17.09
CA THR A 137 0.74 8.56 -16.82
C THR A 137 0.99 10.06 -16.62
N ALA A 138 0.16 10.92 -17.22
CA ALA A 138 0.31 12.38 -17.10
C ALA A 138 -0.11 12.83 -15.70
N THR A 139 -1.31 12.45 -15.28
CA THR A 139 -1.87 12.70 -13.95
C THR A 139 -0.96 12.17 -12.86
N TYR A 140 -0.47 10.93 -13.00
CA TYR A 140 0.45 10.36 -12.03
C TYR A 140 1.77 11.16 -11.94
N ARG A 141 2.30 11.63 -13.07
CA ARG A 141 3.50 12.48 -13.08
C ARG A 141 3.24 13.83 -12.40
N ASP A 142 2.08 14.43 -12.60
CA ASP A 142 1.70 15.69 -11.96
C ASP A 142 1.57 15.52 -10.44
N ILE A 143 0.94 14.41 -10.00
CA ILE A 143 0.88 14.04 -8.59
C ILE A 143 2.29 13.95 -8.00
N LEU A 144 3.22 13.23 -8.65
CA LEU A 144 4.61 13.10 -8.18
C LEU A 144 5.32 14.46 -8.00
N GLN A 145 4.99 15.48 -8.79
CA GLN A 145 5.59 16.81 -8.65
C GLN A 145 5.10 17.56 -7.40
N THR A 146 3.94 17.18 -6.85
CA THR A 146 3.41 17.80 -5.63
C THR A 146 4.10 17.31 -4.36
N PHE A 147 4.83 16.18 -4.44
CA PHE A 147 5.61 15.65 -3.32
C PHE A 147 7.01 16.23 -3.33
N PRO A 148 7.55 16.65 -2.17
CA PRO A 148 8.95 17.06 -2.08
C PRO A 148 9.84 15.89 -2.53
N LYS A 149 10.79 16.19 -3.44
CA LYS A 149 11.85 15.23 -3.78
C LYS A 149 12.67 15.00 -2.51
N TYR A 150 12.57 13.79 -1.96
CA TYR A 150 13.48 13.33 -0.92
C TYR A 150 14.91 13.24 -1.47
#